data_AF-A0A535QAT7-F1
#
_entry.id   AF-A0A535QAT7-F1
#
_cell.length_a   1.000
_cell.length_b   1.000
_cell.length_c   1.000
_cell.angle_alpha   90.00
_cell.angle_beta   90.00
_cell.angle_gamma   90.00
#
_symmetry.space_group_name_H-M   'P 1'
#
loop_
_entity.id
_entity.type
_entity.pdbx_description
1 polymer ?
#
loop_
_entity_poly.entity_id
_entity_poly.type
_entity_poly.pdbx_seq_one_letter_code
_entity_poly.pdbx_strand_id
1 'polypeptide(L)'
;MRRAGVGLLIVTLALTIIAYLPAGSLAASVGAPAYSASAAGLPWLRTTNGEIVDEVGRRVLLRGFNSDALVSYPKDPPAPLDETDATLIQQAGFDVVRLGIDWAQLEPARGRINRAYLDRIANTVGMLNRHRLYVVLDMHFRLGWSPRFGYSGAPGWATVGVPNWNPLPQYSWSPSLSPAAFTSDTYFWLTSDWKKDFYSTWQAVATRFKNDSGVAGYDIFNEAHPLPIPPRIFDKYYLWPVFRDAIDSIG
;
A
#
# COMPACT_ATOMS: atom_id res chain seq x y z
N MET A 1 61.94 -25.23 -22.90
CA MET A 1 60.85 -24.36 -23.39
C MET A 1 59.45 -24.95 -23.20
N ARG A 2 59.17 -26.23 -23.55
CA ARG A 2 57.82 -26.84 -23.41
C ARG A 2 57.24 -26.92 -21.98
N ARG A 3 58.07 -27.14 -20.95
CA ARG A 3 57.61 -27.26 -19.55
C ARG A 3 57.17 -25.92 -18.94
N ALA A 4 57.82 -24.81 -19.31
CA ALA A 4 57.47 -23.49 -18.83
C ALA A 4 56.13 -22.99 -19.41
N GLY A 5 55.86 -23.30 -20.69
CA GLY A 5 54.59 -22.98 -21.34
C GLY A 5 53.39 -23.72 -20.73
N VAL A 6 53.57 -24.98 -20.35
CA VAL A 6 52.52 -25.76 -19.67
C VAL A 6 52.25 -25.21 -18.27
N GLY A 7 53.29 -24.82 -17.53
CA GLY A 7 53.13 -24.18 -16.23
C GLY A 7 52.34 -22.87 -16.31
N LEU A 8 52.66 -22.00 -17.27
CA LEU A 8 51.97 -20.73 -17.47
C LEU A 8 50.49 -20.93 -17.87
N LEU A 9 50.22 -21.91 -18.73
CA LEU A 9 48.85 -22.24 -19.13
C LEU A 9 48.00 -22.71 -17.94
N ILE A 10 48.54 -23.58 -17.08
CA ILE A 10 47.84 -24.08 -15.87
C ILE A 10 47.55 -22.94 -14.91
N VAL A 11 48.52 -22.06 -14.67
CA VAL A 11 48.33 -20.88 -13.80
C VAL A 11 47.25 -19.96 -14.35
N THR A 12 47.25 -19.72 -15.67
CA THR A 12 46.27 -18.83 -16.31
C THR A 12 44.86 -19.41 -16.25
N LEU A 13 44.71 -20.72 -16.48
CA LEU A 13 43.44 -21.43 -16.32
C LEU A 13 42.93 -21.41 -14.88
N ALA A 14 43.81 -21.67 -13.91
CA ALA A 14 43.44 -21.64 -12.49
C ALA A 14 42.98 -20.24 -12.05
N LEU A 15 43.70 -19.19 -12.43
CA LEU A 15 43.32 -17.81 -12.12
C LEU A 15 42.02 -17.39 -12.81
N THR A 16 41.80 -17.84 -14.05
CA THR A 16 40.54 -17.60 -14.78
C THR A 16 39.39 -18.30 -14.07
N ILE A 17 39.53 -19.57 -13.69
CA ILE A 17 38.50 -20.30 -12.94
C ILE A 17 38.17 -19.55 -11.64
N ILE A 18 39.18 -19.13 -10.87
CA ILE A 18 38.99 -18.39 -9.61
C ILE A 18 38.28 -17.04 -9.84
N ALA A 19 38.64 -16.31 -10.90
CA ALA A 19 38.03 -15.02 -11.21
C ALA A 19 36.56 -15.12 -11.67
N TYR A 20 36.16 -16.26 -12.22
CA TYR A 20 34.79 -16.53 -12.67
C TYR A 20 34.01 -17.46 -11.72
N LEU A 21 34.59 -17.85 -10.58
CA LEU A 21 33.80 -18.45 -9.51
C LEU A 21 32.78 -17.40 -9.05
N PRO A 22 31.48 -17.73 -8.99
CA PRO A 22 30.50 -16.81 -8.45
C PRO A 22 30.94 -16.46 -7.03
N ALA A 23 30.97 -15.17 -6.71
CA ALA A 23 31.18 -14.74 -5.34
C ALA A 23 30.17 -15.51 -4.48
N GLY A 24 30.68 -16.28 -3.50
CA GLY A 24 29.81 -16.98 -2.56
C GLY A 24 28.79 -15.98 -2.03
N SER A 25 27.52 -16.37 -1.98
CA SER A 25 26.41 -15.49 -1.61
C SER A 25 26.78 -14.68 -0.36
N LEU A 26 27.08 -13.40 -0.53
CA LEU A 26 27.29 -12.49 0.57
C LEU A 26 25.92 -12.23 1.19
N ALA A 27 25.47 -13.15 2.04
CA ALA A 27 24.26 -12.98 2.82
C ALA A 27 24.61 -12.20 4.09
N ALA A 28 24.17 -10.95 4.18
CA ALA A 28 24.11 -10.25 5.44
C ALA A 28 22.84 -10.69 6.16
N SER A 29 22.97 -11.37 7.30
CA SER A 29 21.85 -11.60 8.20
C SER A 29 21.75 -10.42 9.16
N VAL A 30 20.66 -9.67 9.07
CA VAL A 30 20.29 -8.72 10.11
C VAL A 30 19.47 -9.51 11.13
N GLY A 31 19.96 -9.61 12.36
CA GLY A 31 19.21 -10.25 13.44
C GLY A 31 17.86 -9.57 13.62
N ALA A 32 16.80 -10.36 13.84
CA ALA A 32 15.47 -9.83 14.06
C ALA A 32 15.53 -8.78 15.19
N PRO A 33 14.90 -7.60 15.01
CA PRO A 33 14.89 -6.57 16.04
C PRO A 33 14.39 -7.17 17.36
N ALA A 34 15.21 -7.03 18.41
CA ALA A 34 14.81 -7.38 19.76
C ALA A 34 13.81 -6.33 20.22
N TYR A 35 12.51 -6.62 20.09
CA TYR A 35 11.51 -5.82 20.79
C TYR A 35 11.13 -6.48 22.11
N SER A 36 11.10 -5.66 23.15
CA SER A 36 10.55 -5.98 24.47
C SER A 36 9.20 -6.66 24.31
N ALA A 37 9.02 -7.84 24.92
CA ALA A 37 7.77 -8.59 24.92
C ALA A 37 6.69 -7.97 25.84
N SER A 38 6.98 -6.82 26.46
CA SER A 38 6.19 -6.25 27.56
C SER A 38 5.20 -5.16 27.16
N ALA A 39 5.24 -4.65 25.92
CA ALA A 39 4.34 -3.58 25.50
C ALA A 39 3.08 -4.16 24.85
N ALA A 40 1.90 -3.65 25.23
CA ALA A 40 0.66 -3.90 24.52
C ALA A 40 0.70 -3.13 23.18
N GLY A 41 1.32 -3.73 22.16
CA GLY A 41 1.48 -3.14 20.82
C GLY A 41 2.94 -3.06 20.36
N LEU A 42 3.13 -2.52 19.16
CA LEU A 42 4.45 -2.18 18.62
C LEU A 42 4.92 -0.81 19.16
N PRO A 43 6.23 -0.50 19.16
CA PRO A 43 6.70 0.85 19.49
C PRO A 43 6.03 1.91 18.61
N TRP A 44 5.63 3.04 19.17
CA TRP A 44 5.08 4.13 18.35
C TRP A 44 6.12 4.64 17.36
N LEU A 45 5.68 4.88 16.12
CA LEU A 45 6.50 5.49 15.08
C LEU A 45 6.24 6.99 14.99
N ARG A 46 7.28 7.75 14.65
CA ARG A 46 7.21 9.17 14.32
C ARG A 46 8.25 9.52 13.27
N THR A 47 8.15 10.72 12.69
CA THR A 47 9.19 11.24 11.81
C THR A 47 10.10 12.22 12.54
N THR A 48 11.39 12.21 12.21
CA THR A 48 12.37 13.19 12.69
C THR A 48 13.41 13.41 11.61
N ASN A 49 13.59 14.65 11.16
CA ASN A 49 14.57 15.01 10.13
C ASN A 49 14.51 14.15 8.85
N GLY A 50 13.30 13.77 8.42
CA GLY A 50 13.11 12.93 7.23
C GLY A 50 13.28 11.42 7.45
N GLU A 51 13.50 10.97 8.68
CA GLU A 51 13.64 9.56 9.03
C GLU A 51 12.43 9.08 9.83
N ILE A 52 12.05 7.81 9.66
CA ILE A 52 11.11 7.12 10.55
C ILE A 52 11.90 6.63 11.75
N VAL A 53 11.44 6.99 12.95
CA VAL A 53 12.04 6.57 14.22
C VAL A 53 10.97 6.05 15.16
N ASP A 54 11.36 5.13 16.05
CA ASP A 54 10.47 4.67 17.11
C ASP A 54 10.48 5.58 18.35
N GLU A 55 9.64 5.25 19.33
CA GLU A 55 9.47 6.01 20.58
C GLU A 55 10.74 6.11 21.45
N VAL A 56 11.71 5.21 21.26
CA VAL A 56 13.01 5.24 21.94
C VAL A 56 14.12 5.85 21.08
N GLY A 57 13.79 6.34 19.88
CA GLY A 57 14.70 7.08 19.00
C GLY A 57 15.54 6.21 18.05
N ARG A 58 15.24 4.92 17.91
CA ARG A 58 15.90 4.05 16.91
C ARG A 58 15.33 4.36 15.54
N ARG A 59 16.19 4.39 14.52
CA ARG A 59 15.76 4.44 13.11
C ARG A 59 15.06 3.13 12.74
N VAL A 60 13.92 3.24 12.08
CA VAL A 60 13.12 2.11 11.64
C VAL A 60 13.13 2.06 10.12
N LEU A 61 13.42 0.89 9.56
CA LEU A 61 13.39 0.65 8.13
C LEU A 61 12.31 -0.39 7.82
N LEU A 62 11.13 0.08 7.45
CA LEU A 62 9.99 -0.77 7.13
C LEU A 62 10.19 -1.48 5.79
N ARG A 63 10.11 -2.81 5.78
CA ARG A 63 10.23 -3.67 4.60
C ARG A 63 9.16 -4.75 4.63
N GLY A 64 8.43 -4.90 3.53
CA GLY A 64 7.40 -5.93 3.44
C GLY A 64 6.57 -5.85 2.17
N PHE A 65 5.28 -6.17 2.28
CA PHE A 65 4.43 -6.48 1.13
C PHE A 65 3.15 -5.63 1.10
N ASN A 66 2.54 -5.57 -0.08
CA ASN A 66 1.15 -5.14 -0.21
C ASN A 66 0.24 -6.35 -0.02
N SER A 67 -0.93 -6.14 0.59
CA SER A 67 -2.02 -7.11 0.60
C SER A 67 -3.33 -6.42 0.27
N ASP A 68 -4.03 -6.94 -0.74
CA ASP A 68 -5.33 -6.47 -1.18
C ASP A 68 -6.47 -7.35 -0.64
N ALA A 69 -6.21 -8.24 0.32
CA ALA A 69 -7.16 -9.23 0.83
C ALA A 69 -8.48 -8.64 1.36
N LEU A 70 -8.50 -7.34 1.71
CA LEU A 70 -9.70 -6.63 2.16
C LEU A 70 -10.33 -5.74 1.09
N VAL A 71 -9.79 -5.67 -0.12
CA VAL A 71 -10.26 -4.84 -1.23
C VAL A 71 -11.33 -5.58 -2.03
N SER A 72 -12.38 -4.86 -2.45
CA SER A 72 -13.46 -5.43 -3.26
C SER A 72 -13.10 -5.44 -4.75
N TYR A 73 -12.90 -6.64 -5.30
CA TYR A 73 -12.79 -6.90 -6.73
C TYR A 73 -13.89 -7.86 -7.20
N PRO A 74 -15.05 -7.37 -7.69
CA PRO A 74 -16.21 -8.21 -7.99
C PRO A 74 -15.97 -9.32 -9.03
N LYS A 75 -14.99 -9.13 -9.93
CA LYS A 75 -14.70 -10.07 -11.02
C LYS A 75 -13.55 -11.02 -10.73
N ASP A 76 -12.67 -10.65 -9.80
CA ASP A 76 -11.44 -11.36 -9.50
C ASP A 76 -11.08 -11.13 -8.03
N PRO A 77 -11.76 -11.83 -7.09
CA PRO A 77 -11.55 -11.62 -5.67
C PRO A 77 -10.10 -11.92 -5.27
N PRO A 78 -9.50 -11.11 -4.37
CA PRO A 78 -8.12 -11.29 -3.97
C PRO A 78 -7.93 -12.57 -3.14
N ALA A 79 -6.67 -13.02 -3.07
CA ALA A 79 -6.31 -14.08 -2.14
C ALA A 79 -6.56 -13.62 -0.69
N PRO A 80 -6.96 -14.54 0.22
CA PRO A 80 -7.10 -14.20 1.63
C PRO A 80 -5.74 -13.87 2.25
N LEU A 81 -5.78 -13.25 3.43
CA LEU A 81 -4.63 -13.03 4.31
C LEU A 81 -4.96 -13.62 5.68
N ASP A 82 -4.19 -14.61 6.14
CA ASP A 82 -4.41 -15.29 7.42
C ASP A 82 -3.16 -15.35 8.32
N GLU A 83 -3.29 -16.03 9.47
CA GLU A 83 -2.22 -16.18 10.47
C GLU A 83 -0.97 -16.91 9.91
N THR A 84 -1.17 -17.80 8.93
CA THR A 84 -0.07 -18.51 8.28
C THR A 84 0.76 -17.54 7.46
N ASP A 85 0.12 -16.67 6.68
CA ASP A 85 0.79 -15.65 5.89
C ASP A 85 1.57 -14.69 6.79
N ALA A 86 0.95 -14.20 7.87
CA ALA A 86 1.60 -13.30 8.82
C ALA A 86 2.81 -13.96 9.51
N THR A 87 2.70 -15.25 9.86
CA THR A 87 3.81 -16.04 10.39
C THR A 87 4.96 -16.13 9.38
N LEU A 88 4.67 -16.40 8.11
CA LEU A 88 5.69 -16.50 7.06
C LEU A 88 6.38 -15.16 6.81
N ILE A 89 5.63 -14.06 6.73
CA ILE A 89 6.17 -12.70 6.55
C ILE A 89 7.11 -12.35 7.71
N GLN A 90 6.68 -12.61 8.94
CA GLN A 90 7.49 -12.39 10.14
C GLN A 90 8.76 -13.25 10.15
N GLN A 91 8.65 -14.55 9.86
CA GLN A 91 9.79 -15.48 9.86
C GLN A 91 10.80 -15.14 8.76
N ALA A 92 10.35 -14.58 7.65
CA ALA A 92 11.22 -14.07 6.59
C ALA A 92 11.92 -12.75 6.95
N GLY A 93 11.57 -12.14 8.10
CA GLY A 93 12.22 -10.93 8.63
C GLY A 93 11.63 -9.61 8.13
N PHE A 94 10.45 -9.64 7.51
CA PHE A 94 9.70 -8.44 7.16
C PHE A 94 8.94 -7.89 8.37
N ASP A 95 8.63 -6.60 8.36
CA ASP A 95 8.09 -5.87 9.52
C ASP A 95 6.94 -4.93 9.18
N VAL A 96 6.45 -4.91 7.93
CA VAL A 96 5.29 -4.10 7.53
C VAL A 96 4.41 -4.77 6.48
N VAL A 97 3.12 -4.49 6.51
CA VAL A 97 2.18 -4.79 5.43
C VAL A 97 1.44 -3.51 5.04
N ARG A 98 1.45 -3.16 3.74
CA ARG A 98 0.56 -2.14 3.17
C ARG A 98 -0.77 -2.81 2.85
N LEU A 99 -1.75 -2.60 3.73
CA LEU A 99 -3.05 -3.26 3.68
C LEU A 99 -4.05 -2.39 2.93
N GLY A 100 -4.47 -2.84 1.76
CA GLY A 100 -5.49 -2.19 0.96
C GLY A 100 -6.86 -2.27 1.64
N ILE A 101 -7.49 -1.12 1.81
CA ILE A 101 -8.90 -0.95 2.16
C ILE A 101 -9.55 -0.11 1.06
N ASP A 102 -10.87 -0.16 0.89
CA ASP A 102 -11.52 0.68 -0.12
C ASP A 102 -12.70 1.49 0.41
N TRP A 103 -12.89 2.67 -0.19
CA TRP A 103 -13.94 3.60 0.18
C TRP A 103 -15.33 3.00 -0.04
N ALA A 104 -15.49 2.18 -1.08
CA ALA A 104 -16.76 1.54 -1.41
C ALA A 104 -17.29 0.64 -0.28
N GLN A 105 -16.40 -0.10 0.38
CA GLN A 105 -16.75 -0.95 1.50
C GLN A 105 -16.85 -0.19 2.83
N LEU A 106 -16.06 0.89 3.01
CA LEU A 106 -16.13 1.76 4.19
C LEU A 106 -17.42 2.58 4.23
N GLU A 107 -17.88 3.08 3.09
CA GLU A 107 -19.07 3.94 2.97
C GLU A 107 -20.00 3.45 1.85
N PRO A 108 -20.61 2.26 1.98
CA PRO A 108 -21.41 1.64 0.91
C PRO A 108 -22.66 2.44 0.56
N ALA A 109 -23.14 3.28 1.49
CA ALA A 109 -24.18 4.27 1.27
C ALA A 109 -23.71 5.61 1.81
N ARG A 110 -23.96 6.70 1.06
CA ARG A 110 -23.50 8.05 1.40
C ARG A 110 -23.86 8.45 2.83
N GLY A 111 -22.89 8.93 3.58
CA GLY A 111 -22.95 9.30 4.99
C GLY A 111 -23.04 8.11 5.97
N ARG A 112 -22.92 6.86 5.50
CA ARG A 112 -23.10 5.66 6.34
C ARG A 112 -21.84 4.79 6.34
N ILE A 113 -21.04 4.97 7.39
CA ILE A 113 -19.85 4.13 7.62
C ILE A 113 -20.26 2.71 7.99
N ASN A 114 -19.68 1.75 7.29
CA ASN A 114 -19.84 0.32 7.51
C ASN A 114 -18.96 -0.15 8.67
N ARG A 115 -19.55 -0.19 9.87
CA ARG A 115 -18.86 -0.65 11.10
C ARG A 115 -18.34 -2.07 10.98
N ALA A 116 -19.10 -2.98 10.34
CA ALA A 116 -18.67 -4.36 10.18
C ALA A 116 -17.41 -4.48 9.33
N TYR A 117 -17.24 -3.65 8.30
CA TYR A 117 -15.99 -3.62 7.53
C TYR A 117 -14.83 -3.01 8.31
N LEU A 118 -15.06 -1.91 9.04
CA LEU A 118 -14.05 -1.35 9.96
C LEU A 118 -13.58 -2.37 11.00
N ASP A 119 -14.48 -3.18 11.54
CA ASP A 119 -14.12 -4.25 12.49
C ASP A 119 -13.30 -5.35 11.81
N ARG A 120 -13.61 -5.72 10.55
CA ARG A 120 -12.76 -6.64 9.77
C ARG A 120 -11.35 -6.07 9.58
N ILE A 121 -11.21 -4.80 9.19
CA ILE A 121 -9.91 -4.14 9.05
C ILE A 121 -9.15 -4.21 10.38
N ALA A 122 -9.79 -3.87 11.49
CA ALA A 122 -9.15 -3.87 12.79
C ALA A 122 -8.75 -5.27 13.28
N ASN A 123 -9.54 -6.30 12.96
CA ASN A 123 -9.17 -7.69 13.26
C ASN A 123 -7.94 -8.12 12.47
N THR A 124 -7.85 -7.77 11.18
CA THR A 124 -6.67 -8.04 10.34
C THR A 124 -5.44 -7.26 10.83
N VAL A 125 -5.58 -5.98 11.18
CA VAL A 125 -4.49 -5.17 11.77
C VAL A 125 -4.01 -5.80 13.08
N GLY A 126 -4.94 -6.15 13.98
CA GLY A 126 -4.59 -6.80 15.25
C GLY A 126 -3.91 -8.15 15.06
N MET A 127 -4.25 -8.90 14.02
CA MET A 127 -3.56 -10.13 13.63
C MET A 127 -2.12 -9.85 13.20
N LEU A 128 -1.91 -8.94 12.26
CA LEU A 128 -0.58 -8.56 11.78
C LEU A 128 0.31 -8.02 12.91
N ASN A 129 -0.26 -7.20 13.80
CA ASN A 129 0.45 -6.64 14.95
C ASN A 129 0.95 -7.72 15.93
N ARG A 130 0.19 -8.81 16.15
CA ARG A 130 0.65 -9.96 16.97
C ARG A 130 1.88 -10.64 16.36
N HIS A 131 2.01 -10.58 15.04
CA HIS A 131 3.18 -11.04 14.28
C HIS A 131 4.27 -9.97 14.13
N ARG A 132 4.18 -8.87 14.88
CA ARG A 132 5.13 -7.75 14.88
C ARG A 132 5.27 -7.06 13.51
N LEU A 133 4.20 -7.09 12.72
CA LEU A 133 4.11 -6.41 11.44
C LEU A 133 3.34 -5.11 11.66
N TYR A 134 3.98 -3.98 11.37
CA TYR A 134 3.26 -2.72 11.24
C TYR A 134 2.28 -2.78 10.06
N VAL A 135 1.25 -1.95 10.09
CA VAL A 135 0.30 -1.80 8.99
C VAL A 135 0.30 -0.37 8.46
N VAL A 136 0.44 -0.23 7.15
CA VAL A 136 0.08 1.01 6.43
C VAL A 136 -1.29 0.79 5.81
N LEU A 137 -2.29 1.56 6.24
CA LEU A 137 -3.64 1.46 5.67
C LEU A 137 -3.70 2.26 4.37
N ASP A 138 -3.94 1.57 3.26
CA ASP A 138 -3.99 2.15 1.92
C ASP A 138 -5.44 2.28 1.45
N MET A 139 -5.91 3.51 1.23
CA MET A 139 -7.18 3.71 0.54
C MET A 139 -7.00 3.39 -0.94
N HIS A 140 -7.27 2.14 -1.25
CA HIS A 140 -6.97 1.51 -2.50
C HIS A 140 -8.00 1.88 -3.57
N PHE A 141 -7.48 2.36 -4.69
CA PHE A 141 -8.22 2.61 -5.93
C PHE A 141 -7.52 1.84 -7.04
N ARG A 142 -8.29 1.01 -7.76
CA ARG A 142 -7.84 0.49 -9.04
C ARG A 142 -8.36 1.40 -10.15
N LEU A 143 -7.56 1.56 -11.20
CA LEU A 143 -8.00 2.24 -12.43
C LEU A 143 -9.36 1.64 -12.85
N GLY A 144 -10.35 2.51 -13.08
CA GLY A 144 -11.75 2.11 -13.22
C GLY A 144 -12.68 2.60 -12.10
N TRP A 145 -12.15 3.28 -11.07
CA TRP A 145 -12.86 4.11 -10.09
C TRP A 145 -13.75 3.37 -9.07
N SER A 146 -14.57 2.39 -9.46
CA SER A 146 -15.62 1.84 -8.58
C SER A 146 -15.94 0.35 -8.84
N PRO A 147 -16.38 -0.40 -7.81
CA PRO A 147 -16.94 -1.74 -7.96
C PRO A 147 -18.13 -1.82 -8.89
N ARG A 148 -18.89 -0.72 -9.02
CA ARG A 148 -19.97 -0.60 -10.02
C ARG A 148 -19.49 -0.80 -11.45
N PHE A 149 -18.23 -0.50 -11.72
CA PHE A 149 -17.58 -0.67 -13.03
C PHE A 149 -16.71 -1.93 -13.10
N GLY A 150 -16.65 -2.71 -12.00
CA GLY A 150 -15.86 -3.94 -11.88
C GLY A 150 -14.44 -3.76 -11.34
N TYR A 151 -14.15 -2.63 -10.68
CA TYR A 151 -12.83 -2.26 -10.13
C TYR A 151 -12.95 -1.90 -8.64
N SER A 152 -11.88 -1.57 -7.93
CA SER A 152 -11.93 -1.12 -6.52
C SER A 152 -11.86 0.41 -6.42
N GLY A 153 -12.20 0.97 -5.26
CA GLY A 153 -12.09 2.40 -5.00
C GLY A 153 -13.38 2.99 -4.41
N ALA A 154 -13.99 3.91 -5.14
CA ALA A 154 -15.14 4.68 -4.71
C ALA A 154 -16.46 3.88 -4.69
N PRO A 155 -17.37 4.18 -3.74
CA PRO A 155 -18.69 3.56 -3.68
C PRO A 155 -19.53 3.86 -4.92
N GLY A 156 -20.49 2.99 -5.21
CA GLY A 156 -21.36 3.12 -6.38
C GLY A 156 -22.29 4.36 -6.38
N TRP A 157 -22.42 5.06 -5.25
CA TRP A 157 -23.14 6.33 -5.16
C TRP A 157 -22.24 7.53 -5.52
N ALA A 158 -20.92 7.39 -5.43
CA ALA A 158 -19.93 8.38 -5.85
C ALA A 158 -19.53 8.11 -7.31
N THR A 159 -20.51 7.92 -8.19
CA THR A 159 -20.27 7.68 -9.63
C THR A 159 -21.21 8.55 -10.45
N VAL A 160 -20.72 9.05 -11.58
CA VAL A 160 -21.55 9.79 -12.54
C VAL A 160 -22.26 8.82 -13.47
N GLY A 161 -23.55 9.06 -13.74
CA GLY A 161 -24.38 8.22 -14.59
C GLY A 161 -24.10 8.41 -16.09
N VAL A 162 -23.01 7.84 -16.59
CA VAL A 162 -22.67 7.79 -18.02
C VAL A 162 -22.35 6.36 -18.48
N PRO A 163 -22.37 6.04 -19.78
CA PRO A 163 -22.11 4.69 -20.28
C PRO A 163 -20.76 4.13 -19.82
N ASN A 164 -20.76 2.95 -19.20
CA ASN A 164 -19.56 2.23 -18.80
C ASN A 164 -19.18 1.21 -19.90
N TRP A 165 -18.41 1.66 -20.87
CA TRP A 165 -17.87 0.81 -21.93
C TRP A 165 -16.39 1.12 -22.12
N ASN A 166 -15.58 0.09 -22.36
CA ASN A 166 -14.15 0.24 -22.61
C ASN A 166 -13.84 -0.21 -24.05
N PRO A 167 -13.50 0.72 -24.97
CA PRO A 167 -13.17 0.38 -26.35
C PRO A 167 -11.85 -0.38 -26.50
N LEU A 168 -10.98 -0.34 -25.49
CA LEU A 168 -9.59 -0.78 -25.63
C LEU A 168 -9.41 -2.21 -25.12
N PRO A 169 -8.38 -2.93 -25.60
CA PRO A 169 -7.99 -4.22 -25.04
C PRO A 169 -7.79 -4.13 -23.52
N GLN A 170 -7.83 -5.28 -22.83
CA GLN A 170 -7.70 -5.38 -21.36
C GLN A 170 -6.26 -5.11 -20.87
N TYR A 171 -5.66 -3.97 -21.25
CA TYR A 171 -4.48 -3.45 -20.59
C TYR A 171 -4.82 -3.01 -19.17
N SER A 172 -3.86 -3.11 -18.26
CA SER A 172 -4.04 -2.74 -16.86
C SER A 172 -4.54 -1.30 -16.65
N TRP A 173 -4.21 -0.39 -17.57
CA TRP A 173 -4.61 1.02 -17.52
C TRP A 173 -5.87 1.37 -18.30
N SER A 174 -6.33 0.53 -19.24
CA SER A 174 -7.49 0.87 -20.06
C SER A 174 -8.79 1.16 -19.28
N PRO A 175 -9.02 0.59 -18.08
CA PRO A 175 -10.21 0.91 -17.29
C PRO A 175 -10.38 2.38 -16.95
N SER A 176 -9.29 3.14 -16.77
CA SER A 176 -9.38 4.58 -16.47
C SER A 176 -9.90 5.41 -17.65
N LEU A 177 -9.90 4.84 -18.87
CA LEU A 177 -10.42 5.49 -20.06
C LEU A 177 -11.89 5.16 -20.35
N SER A 178 -12.53 4.29 -19.56
CA SER A 178 -13.99 4.14 -19.64
C SER A 178 -14.64 5.49 -19.35
N PRO A 179 -15.61 5.97 -20.16
CA PRO A 179 -16.26 7.26 -19.91
C PRO A 179 -16.83 7.39 -18.49
N ALA A 180 -17.35 6.29 -17.94
CA ALA A 180 -17.90 6.27 -16.58
C ALA A 180 -16.84 6.42 -15.49
N ALA A 181 -15.72 5.70 -15.62
CA ALA A 181 -14.61 5.81 -14.68
C ALA A 181 -13.95 7.19 -14.78
N PHE A 182 -13.60 7.60 -16.00
CA PHE A 182 -12.96 8.87 -16.29
C PHE A 182 -13.78 10.08 -15.79
N THR A 183 -15.08 10.10 -16.09
CA THR A 183 -15.95 11.22 -15.69
C THR A 183 -16.13 11.26 -14.17
N SER A 184 -16.21 10.10 -13.52
CA SER A 184 -16.38 10.04 -12.06
C SER A 184 -15.11 10.46 -11.32
N ASP A 185 -13.94 9.98 -11.74
CA ASP A 185 -12.67 10.41 -11.18
C ASP A 185 -12.44 11.91 -11.41
N THR A 186 -12.67 12.40 -12.63
CA THR A 186 -12.61 13.83 -12.94
C THR A 186 -13.56 14.64 -12.05
N TYR A 187 -14.79 14.18 -11.84
CA TYR A 187 -15.75 14.85 -10.96
C TYR A 187 -15.21 14.93 -9.52
N PHE A 188 -14.68 13.83 -8.97
CA PHE A 188 -14.06 13.84 -7.65
C PHE A 188 -12.97 14.91 -7.53
N TRP A 189 -12.09 15.04 -8.52
CA TRP A 189 -11.03 16.05 -8.48
C TRP A 189 -11.55 17.49 -8.61
N LEU A 190 -12.59 17.72 -9.41
CA LEU A 190 -13.10 19.05 -9.71
C LEU A 190 -14.13 19.58 -8.70
N THR A 191 -14.83 18.71 -7.97
CA THR A 191 -15.87 19.11 -7.01
C THR A 191 -15.43 18.91 -5.56
N SER A 192 -16.24 19.40 -4.61
CA SER A 192 -15.94 19.32 -3.17
C SER A 192 -16.87 18.40 -2.39
N ASP A 193 -18.01 18.02 -2.97
CA ASP A 193 -19.03 17.23 -2.30
C ASP A 193 -18.52 15.83 -1.96
N TRP A 194 -17.98 15.09 -2.93
CA TRP A 194 -17.42 13.75 -2.70
C TRP A 194 -16.14 13.78 -1.87
N LYS A 195 -15.35 14.86 -1.94
CA LYS A 195 -14.17 15.03 -1.08
C LYS A 195 -14.54 15.09 0.40
N LYS A 196 -15.63 15.78 0.76
CA LYS A 196 -16.11 15.83 2.15
C LYS A 196 -16.51 14.46 2.69
N ASP A 197 -17.19 13.66 1.88
CA ASP A 197 -17.57 12.29 2.22
C ASP A 197 -16.31 11.41 2.38
N PHE A 198 -15.35 11.55 1.46
CA PHE A 198 -14.05 10.88 1.52
C PHE A 198 -13.26 11.21 2.80
N TYR A 199 -13.19 12.49 3.18
CA TYR A 199 -12.54 12.91 4.41
C TYR A 199 -13.25 12.40 5.66
N SER A 200 -14.59 12.38 5.65
CA SER A 200 -15.39 11.82 6.75
C SER A 200 -15.14 10.31 6.91
N THR A 201 -14.95 9.61 5.80
CA THR A 201 -14.56 8.20 5.81
C THR A 201 -13.16 8.01 6.39
N TRP A 202 -12.18 8.81 5.98
CA TRP A 202 -10.83 8.78 6.56
C TRP A 202 -10.83 9.09 8.05
N GLN A 203 -11.62 10.08 8.50
CA GLN A 203 -11.76 10.39 9.91
C GLN A 203 -12.33 9.21 10.72
N ALA A 204 -13.27 8.43 10.16
CA ALA A 204 -13.78 7.23 10.81
C ALA A 204 -12.70 6.15 10.96
N VAL A 205 -11.87 5.94 9.94
CA VAL A 205 -10.70 5.05 10.00
C VAL A 205 -9.71 5.54 11.06
N ALA A 206 -9.30 6.80 11.01
CA ALA A 206 -8.35 7.38 11.96
C ALA A 206 -8.86 7.29 13.41
N THR A 207 -10.13 7.59 13.64
CA THR A 207 -10.77 7.47 14.96
C THR A 207 -10.70 6.04 15.50
N ARG A 208 -10.83 5.03 14.62
CA ARG A 208 -10.78 3.61 15.00
C ARG A 208 -9.39 3.16 15.39
N PHE A 209 -8.34 3.76 14.82
CA PHE A 209 -6.94 3.34 14.97
C PHE A 209 -6.05 4.32 15.74
N LYS A 210 -6.57 5.46 16.22
CA LYS A 210 -5.79 6.50 16.92
C LYS A 210 -4.94 6.03 18.12
N ASN A 211 -5.29 4.88 18.71
CA ASN A 211 -4.60 4.30 19.86
C ASN A 211 -3.90 2.96 19.52
N ASP A 212 -3.81 2.61 18.24
CA ASP A 212 -3.17 1.39 17.77
C ASP A 212 -1.77 1.71 17.23
N SER A 213 -0.75 1.42 18.03
CA SER A 213 0.65 1.69 17.68
C SER A 213 1.20 0.80 16.57
N GLY A 214 0.47 -0.24 16.18
CA GLY A 214 0.82 -1.09 15.04
C GLY A 214 0.44 -0.47 13.69
N VAL A 215 -0.39 0.58 13.66
CA VAL A 215 -0.63 1.34 12.43
C VAL A 215 0.52 2.33 12.22
N ALA A 216 1.38 2.06 11.24
CA ALA A 216 2.53 2.91 10.90
C ALA A 216 2.13 4.18 10.15
N GLY A 217 0.99 4.18 9.47
CA GLY A 217 0.49 5.36 8.77
C GLY A 217 -0.72 5.10 7.88
N TYR A 218 -1.17 6.17 7.25
CA TYR A 218 -2.29 6.21 6.32
C TYR A 218 -1.79 6.62 4.93
N ASP A 219 -1.94 5.76 3.95
CA ASP A 219 -1.70 6.08 2.54
C ASP A 219 -3.04 6.57 1.94
N ILE A 220 -3.13 7.89 1.78
CA ILE A 220 -4.39 8.64 1.65
C ILE A 220 -5.16 8.26 0.39
N PHE A 221 -4.48 7.99 -0.72
CA PHE A 221 -5.11 7.72 -2.01
C PHE A 221 -4.14 6.97 -2.91
N ASN A 222 -4.47 5.72 -3.25
CA ASN A 222 -3.64 4.92 -4.15
C ASN A 222 -3.58 5.50 -5.58
N GLU A 223 -2.37 5.67 -6.11
CA GLU A 223 -2.09 5.95 -7.53
C GLU A 223 -3.02 7.00 -8.17
N ALA A 224 -3.19 8.15 -7.49
CA ALA A 224 -3.92 9.27 -8.05
C ALA A 224 -3.35 9.66 -9.42
N HIS A 225 -4.20 9.65 -10.45
CA HIS A 225 -3.78 9.89 -11.82
C HIS A 225 -4.35 11.21 -12.34
N PRO A 226 -3.61 11.94 -13.19
CA PRO A 226 -3.92 13.35 -13.43
C PRO A 226 -4.96 13.57 -14.54
N LEU A 227 -5.39 12.55 -15.28
CA LEU A 227 -6.18 12.73 -16.49
C LEU A 227 -7.55 13.38 -16.19
N PRO A 228 -8.01 14.36 -16.99
CA PRO A 228 -7.37 14.99 -18.15
C PRO A 228 -6.49 16.21 -17.84
N ILE A 229 -6.29 16.52 -16.56
CA ILE A 229 -5.55 17.70 -16.10
C ILE A 229 -4.05 17.50 -16.37
N PRO A 230 -3.31 18.50 -16.87
CA PRO A 230 -1.87 18.39 -17.03
C PRO A 230 -1.19 18.05 -15.69
N PRO A 231 -0.24 17.07 -15.61
CA PRO A 231 0.25 16.53 -14.35
C PRO A 231 0.75 17.59 -13.35
N ARG A 232 1.54 18.58 -13.81
CA ARG A 232 2.03 19.66 -12.94
C ARG A 232 0.91 20.53 -12.35
N ILE A 233 -0.19 20.69 -13.08
CA ILE A 233 -1.36 21.45 -12.63
C ILE A 233 -2.16 20.58 -11.65
N PHE A 234 -2.33 19.30 -11.97
CA PHE A 234 -3.00 18.32 -11.13
C PHE A 234 -2.35 18.23 -9.75
N ASP A 235 -1.05 17.94 -9.69
CA ASP A 235 -0.32 17.74 -8.43
C ASP A 235 -0.44 18.97 -7.52
N LYS A 236 -0.25 20.16 -8.09
CA LYS A 236 -0.19 21.40 -7.33
C LYS A 236 -1.57 21.91 -6.87
N TYR A 237 -2.58 21.83 -7.73
CA TYR A 237 -3.86 22.51 -7.50
C TYR A 237 -5.03 21.57 -7.19
N TYR A 238 -4.86 20.26 -7.35
CA TYR A 238 -5.92 19.28 -7.13
C TYR A 238 -5.50 18.20 -6.13
N LEU A 239 -4.34 17.55 -6.34
CA LEU A 239 -3.85 16.49 -5.45
C LEU A 239 -3.40 17.04 -4.10
N TRP A 240 -2.50 18.04 -4.10
CA TRP A 240 -1.97 18.61 -2.86
C TRP A 240 -3.06 19.14 -1.91
N PRO A 241 -4.08 19.91 -2.36
CA PRO A 241 -5.18 20.32 -1.49
C PRO A 241 -5.94 19.13 -0.91
N VAL A 242 -6.18 18.08 -1.71
CA VAL A 242 -6.87 16.87 -1.22
C VAL A 242 -6.10 16.20 -0.09
N PHE A 243 -4.78 16.09 -0.23
CA PHE A 243 -3.94 15.49 0.81
C PHE A 243 -3.85 16.37 2.05
N ARG A 244 -3.69 17.68 1.90
CA ARG A 244 -3.71 18.61 3.05
C ARG A 244 -5.03 18.48 3.83
N ASP A 245 -6.17 18.57 3.14
CA ASP A 245 -7.48 18.56 3.78
C ASP A 245 -7.81 17.18 4.39
N ALA A 246 -7.31 16.08 3.79
CA ALA A 246 -7.40 14.74 4.37
C ALA A 246 -6.57 14.61 5.65
N ILE A 247 -5.32 15.11 5.65
CA ILE A 247 -4.46 15.14 6.84
C ILE A 247 -5.12 15.93 7.97
N ASP A 248 -5.65 17.12 7.67
CA ASP A 248 -6.37 17.95 8.64
C ASP A 248 -7.60 17.23 9.23
N SER A 249 -8.26 16.38 8.43
CA SER A 249 -9.44 15.61 8.86
C SER A 249 -9.11 14.37 9.69
N ILE A 250 -7.95 13.76 9.44
CA ILE A 250 -7.42 12.61 10.19
C ILE A 250 -7.01 13.04 11.61
N GLY A 251 -6.41 14.24 11.73
CA GLY A 251 -5.88 14.78 12.99
C GLY A 251 -4.55 14.18 13.39
#